data_AF-A0A060Y3U1-F1
#
_entry.id   AF-A0A060Y3U1-F1
#
_cell.length_a   1.000
_cell.length_b   1.000
_cell.length_c   1.000
_cell.angle_alpha   90.00
_cell.angle_beta   90.00
_cell.angle_gamma   90.00
#
_symmetry.space_group_name_H-M   'P 1'
#
loop_
_entity.id
_entity.type
_entity.pdbx_description
1 polymer ?
#
loop_
_entity_poly.entity_id
_entity_poly.type
_entity_poly.pdbx_seq_one_letter_code
_entity_poly.pdbx_strand_id
1 'polypeptide(L)'
;MQNVPEEWREEQRAGGGGEVDAKPWEGREALFQINTVNSKQDMDRGKENGETGVKERRKENVEMMNEGGKGRVLMMELTRLVQKTVKESSWWERRGIDITILVLAFLLLPPAFLLLGSSQILVFVLGMVLMGVSHAVISIKGTHLASHGSLSESPAWAEFWAVFFIEVCGSFTARAGVTGHIKMHHAHTNVIGLGDSSTWKIPCLPRSVYLFIAPLAIPIITPLVALGQLKDHSVSQALRTVLMVFLGFYSQHWLLMHVSGFQCPYSSLLCMLLCRAMFSIPYIHVNIFQVRW
;
A
#
# COMPACT_ATOMS: atom_id res chain seq x y z
N MET A 1 9.03 25.10 -4.82
CA MET A 1 9.63 23.85 -5.32
C MET A 1 10.93 23.63 -4.55
N GLN A 2 10.95 22.73 -3.58
CA GLN A 2 12.22 22.26 -3.02
C GLN A 2 12.66 21.07 -3.89
N ASN A 3 13.86 21.20 -4.47
CA ASN A 3 14.41 20.20 -5.38
C ASN A 3 14.77 18.94 -4.58
N VAL A 4 14.17 17.82 -4.97
CA VAL A 4 14.60 16.49 -4.55
C VAL A 4 15.98 16.24 -5.20
N PRO A 5 17.02 15.84 -4.44
CA PRO A 5 18.35 15.59 -4.99
C PRO A 5 18.34 14.48 -6.05
N GLU A 6 19.12 14.64 -7.12
CA GLU A 6 19.12 13.73 -8.30
C GLU A 6 19.49 12.28 -7.95
N GLU A 7 20.30 12.06 -6.92
CA GLU A 7 20.71 10.75 -6.42
C GLU A 7 19.52 9.87 -6.00
N TRP A 8 18.37 10.45 -5.59
CA TRP A 8 17.15 9.72 -5.22
C TRP A 8 16.27 9.38 -6.43
N ARG A 9 16.60 9.91 -7.61
CA ARG A 9 15.90 9.67 -8.87
C ARG A 9 16.52 8.52 -9.67
N GLU A 10 17.80 8.23 -9.43
CA GLU A 10 18.55 7.20 -10.18
C GLU A 10 18.23 5.76 -9.75
N GLU A 11 17.74 5.55 -8.52
CA GLU A 11 17.32 4.22 -8.05
C GLU A 11 16.07 3.70 -8.80
N GLN A 12 15.34 4.57 -9.51
CA GLN A 12 14.26 4.17 -10.42
C GLN A 12 14.75 3.67 -11.79
N ARG A 13 16.00 3.91 -12.18
CA ARG A 13 16.53 3.57 -13.51
C ARG A 13 17.39 2.31 -13.53
N ALA A 14 17.92 1.87 -12.39
CA ALA A 14 18.74 0.67 -12.27
C ALA A 14 17.89 -0.60 -12.07
N GLY A 15 17.03 -0.90 -13.04
CA GLY A 15 16.23 -2.13 -13.09
C GLY A 15 16.39 -2.87 -14.42
N GLY A 16 17.60 -2.90 -14.98
CA GLY A 16 17.90 -3.50 -16.28
C GLY A 16 18.83 -4.69 -16.18
N GLY A 17 18.29 -5.90 -16.38
CA GLY A 17 18.99 -7.07 -16.92
C GLY A 17 19.87 -7.88 -15.97
N GLY A 18 19.46 -9.14 -15.72
CA GLY A 18 20.33 -10.17 -15.15
C GLY A 18 19.57 -11.13 -14.25
N GLU A 19 19.19 -12.28 -14.80
CA GLU A 19 18.66 -13.44 -14.09
C GLU A 19 19.71 -13.92 -13.05
N VAL A 20 19.42 -13.78 -11.76
CA VAL A 20 20.13 -14.45 -10.68
C VAL A 20 19.10 -14.90 -9.64
N ASP A 21 19.20 -16.18 -9.30
CA ASP A 21 18.38 -16.96 -8.39
C ASP A 21 17.80 -16.19 -7.19
N ALA A 22 16.51 -16.44 -6.95
CA ALA A 22 15.77 -15.95 -5.80
C ALA A 22 16.40 -16.44 -4.49
N LYS A 23 17.18 -15.58 -3.84
CA LYS A 23 17.56 -15.74 -2.43
C LYS A 23 16.44 -15.21 -1.52
N PRO A 24 16.21 -15.86 -0.35
CA PRO A 24 15.27 -15.36 0.65
C PRO A 24 15.68 -13.97 1.16
N TRP A 25 14.69 -13.15 1.45
CA TRP A 25 14.76 -11.78 1.95
C TRP A 25 15.86 -11.53 3.02
N GLU A 26 16.99 -10.95 2.60
CA GLU A 26 18.10 -10.44 3.44
C GLU A 26 17.90 -8.96 3.85
N GLY A 27 16.67 -8.45 3.86
CA GLY A 27 16.37 -7.04 4.13
C GLY A 27 16.61 -6.55 5.56
N ARG A 28 17.17 -7.40 6.45
CA ARG A 28 17.40 -7.05 7.86
C ARG A 28 18.84 -6.64 8.16
N GLU A 29 19.81 -7.04 7.34
CA GLU A 29 21.25 -6.74 7.56
C GLU A 29 21.77 -5.56 6.72
N ALA A 30 21.21 -5.35 5.52
CA ALA A 30 21.66 -4.29 4.61
C ALA A 30 21.46 -2.86 5.16
N LEU A 31 20.48 -2.66 6.04
CA LEU A 31 20.19 -1.36 6.65
C LEU A 31 21.27 -0.90 7.65
N PHE A 32 22.07 -1.82 8.18
CA PHE A 32 23.14 -1.52 9.13
C PHE A 32 24.49 -1.21 8.48
N GLN A 33 24.75 -1.69 7.26
CA GLN A 33 26.06 -1.51 6.62
C GLN A 33 26.21 -0.16 5.90
N ILE A 34 25.15 0.37 5.29
CA ILE A 34 25.17 1.61 4.50
C ILE A 34 25.64 2.82 5.34
N ASN A 35 25.26 2.88 6.63
CA ASN A 35 25.65 3.98 7.51
C ASN A 35 27.10 3.90 8.02
N THR A 36 27.78 2.76 7.90
CA THR A 36 29.17 2.59 8.37
C THR A 36 30.20 3.00 7.32
N VAL A 37 29.85 2.92 6.03
CA VAL A 37 30.78 3.19 4.92
C VAL A 37 30.91 4.70 4.67
N ASN A 38 29.80 5.46 4.74
CA ASN A 38 29.84 6.92 4.55
C ASN A 38 30.66 7.64 5.62
N SER A 39 30.72 7.13 6.86
CA SER A 39 31.51 7.76 7.93
C SER A 39 33.03 7.68 7.72
N LYS A 40 33.52 6.81 6.83
CA LYS A 40 34.96 6.64 6.57
C LYS A 40 35.47 7.55 5.46
N GLN A 41 34.60 8.00 4.55
CA GLN A 41 35.02 8.77 3.37
C GLN A 41 35.17 10.28 3.65
N ASP A 42 34.50 10.80 4.68
CA ASP A 42 34.55 12.21 5.06
C ASP A 42 35.73 12.61 5.97
N MET A 43 36.55 11.65 6.42
CA MET A 43 37.69 11.95 7.31
C MET A 43 38.97 12.39 6.58
N ASP A 44 39.06 12.26 5.25
CA ASP A 44 40.34 12.42 4.53
C ASP A 44 40.48 13.73 3.71
N ARG A 45 39.55 14.67 3.85
CA ARG A 45 39.60 15.98 3.17
C ARG A 45 39.28 17.14 4.11
N GLY A 46 40.22 17.49 4.98
CA GLY A 46 40.03 18.59 5.91
C GLY A 46 41.28 19.05 6.65
N LYS A 47 42.38 19.28 5.93
CA LYS A 47 43.52 20.05 6.46
C LYS A 47 43.68 21.31 5.62
N GLU A 48 43.09 22.41 6.07
CA GLU A 48 43.74 23.72 6.19
C GLU A 48 42.75 24.80 6.68
N ASN A 49 43.26 25.65 7.57
CA ASN A 49 42.78 26.96 8.03
C ASN A 49 41.79 27.06 9.21
N GLY A 50 42.27 27.72 10.28
CA GLY A 50 41.47 28.53 11.23
C GLY A 50 41.13 27.88 12.59
N GLU A 51 41.98 28.06 13.61
CA GLU A 51 41.83 27.46 14.95
C GLU A 51 40.56 27.86 15.74
N THR A 52 39.86 28.93 15.37
CA THR A 52 38.61 29.37 16.02
C THR A 52 37.35 28.72 15.42
N GLY A 53 37.30 28.50 14.10
CA GLY A 53 36.18 27.80 13.44
C GLY A 53 36.19 26.28 13.63
N VAL A 54 37.37 25.71 13.92
CA VAL A 54 37.55 24.27 14.18
C VAL A 54 36.92 23.84 15.50
N LYS A 55 36.94 24.69 16.55
CA LYS A 55 36.31 24.35 17.83
C LYS A 55 34.78 24.30 17.74
N GLU A 56 34.18 25.21 16.98
CA GLU A 56 32.73 25.26 16.79
C GLU A 56 32.23 24.10 15.92
N ARG A 57 32.88 23.85 14.76
CA ARG A 57 32.60 22.66 13.93
C ARG A 57 32.80 21.34 14.67
N ARG A 58 33.81 21.26 15.54
CA ARG A 58 34.07 20.05 16.34
C ARG A 58 33.01 19.87 17.43
N LYS A 59 32.47 20.96 17.97
CA LYS A 59 31.37 20.92 18.94
C LYS A 59 30.05 20.50 18.27
N GLU A 60 29.73 21.05 17.10
CA GLU A 60 28.58 20.63 16.28
C GLU A 60 28.69 19.17 15.83
N ASN A 61 29.85 18.70 15.37
CA ASN A 61 30.03 17.30 14.98
C ASN A 61 29.92 16.35 16.18
N VAL A 62 30.39 16.75 17.36
CA VAL A 62 30.26 15.94 18.59
C VAL A 62 28.81 15.93 19.05
N GLU A 63 28.08 17.04 18.95
CA GLU A 63 26.65 17.11 19.23
C GLU A 63 25.83 16.27 18.24
N MET A 64 26.09 16.35 16.93
CA MET A 64 25.47 15.49 15.92
C MET A 64 25.80 14.00 16.10
N MET A 65 27.05 13.65 16.44
CA MET A 65 27.41 12.26 16.77
C MET A 65 26.71 11.78 18.03
N ASN A 66 26.53 12.64 19.04
CA ASN A 66 25.85 12.31 20.28
C ASN A 66 24.33 12.19 20.06
N GLU A 67 23.72 13.04 19.24
CA GLU A 67 22.31 12.92 18.83
C GLU A 67 22.08 11.69 17.95
N GLY A 68 22.94 11.42 16.97
CA GLY A 68 22.90 10.20 16.16
C GLY A 68 23.19 8.93 16.97
N GLY A 69 23.97 9.04 18.05
CA GLY A 69 24.20 7.97 19.03
C GLY A 69 22.96 7.71 19.88
N LYS A 70 22.35 8.75 20.44
CA LYS A 70 21.10 8.67 21.22
C LYS A 70 19.95 8.13 20.38
N GLY A 71 19.81 8.58 19.13
CA GLY A 71 18.81 8.07 18.19
C GLY A 71 18.98 6.58 17.92
N ARG A 72 20.22 6.11 17.73
CA ARG A 72 20.50 4.66 17.55
C ARG A 72 20.15 3.84 18.79
N VAL A 73 20.49 4.32 19.99
CA VAL A 73 20.12 3.67 21.25
C VAL A 73 18.60 3.60 21.40
N LEU A 74 17.89 4.69 21.09
CA LEU A 74 16.43 4.73 21.13
C LEU A 74 15.80 3.72 20.15
N MET A 75 16.31 3.64 18.92
CA MET A 75 15.81 2.69 17.91
C MET A 75 16.08 1.23 18.30
N MET A 76 17.23 0.93 18.91
CA MET A 76 17.52 -0.39 19.46
C MET A 76 16.57 -0.76 20.60
N GLU A 77 16.31 0.17 21.51
CA GLU A 77 15.37 -0.05 22.61
C GLU A 77 13.93 -0.23 22.10
N LEU A 78 13.49 0.58 21.14
CA LEU A 78 12.21 0.41 20.47
C LEU A 78 12.11 -0.97 19.81
N THR A 79 13.15 -1.41 19.11
CA THR A 79 13.20 -2.74 18.49
C THR A 79 13.05 -3.83 19.54
N ARG A 80 13.75 -3.72 20.67
CA ARG A 80 13.66 -4.67 21.78
C ARG A 80 12.25 -4.73 22.36
N LEU A 81 11.62 -3.57 22.60
CA LEU A 81 10.25 -3.49 23.12
C LEU A 81 9.23 -4.05 22.14
N VAL A 82 9.36 -3.77 20.84
CA VAL A 82 8.51 -4.35 19.78
C VAL A 82 8.67 -5.86 19.74
N GLN A 83 9.90 -6.38 19.73
CA GLN A 83 10.15 -7.84 19.72
C GLN A 83 9.59 -8.52 20.98
N LYS A 84 9.74 -7.90 22.15
CA LYS A 84 9.15 -8.39 23.39
C LYS A 84 7.62 -8.45 23.28
N THR A 85 7.00 -7.35 22.85
CA THR A 85 5.55 -7.25 22.66
C THR A 85 5.06 -8.32 21.68
N VAL A 86 5.69 -8.41 20.51
CA VAL A 86 5.36 -9.44 19.51
C VAL A 86 5.43 -10.81 20.15
N LYS A 87 6.53 -11.16 20.84
CA LYS A 87 6.71 -12.47 21.47
C LYS A 87 5.63 -12.79 22.51
N GLU A 88 5.22 -11.81 23.30
CA GLU A 88 4.21 -11.94 24.36
C GLU A 88 2.78 -11.97 23.81
N SER A 89 2.52 -11.37 22.64
CA SER A 89 1.21 -11.42 22.00
C SER A 89 0.83 -12.83 21.57
N SER A 90 -0.41 -13.21 21.85
CA SER A 90 -1.04 -14.45 21.41
C SER A 90 -1.29 -14.48 19.89
N TRP A 91 -1.54 -15.67 19.33
CA TRP A 91 -1.93 -15.79 17.92
C TRP A 91 -3.21 -14.99 17.59
N TRP A 92 -4.15 -14.93 18.54
CA TRP A 92 -5.40 -14.19 18.38
C TRP A 92 -5.16 -12.68 18.20
N GLU A 93 -4.27 -12.11 19.02
CA GLU A 93 -3.89 -10.70 18.93
C GLU A 93 -3.04 -10.40 17.70
N ARG A 94 -2.16 -11.33 17.31
CA ARG A 94 -1.30 -11.14 16.13
C ARG A 94 -2.05 -11.25 14.80
N ARG A 95 -3.07 -12.11 14.73
CA ARG A 95 -3.75 -12.46 13.45
C ARG A 95 -5.24 -12.74 13.57
N GLY A 96 -5.66 -13.40 14.64
CA GLY A 96 -7.03 -13.92 14.78
C GLY A 96 -8.11 -12.86 14.59
N ILE A 97 -7.97 -11.70 15.23
CA ILE A 97 -8.94 -10.58 15.11
C ILE A 97 -9.13 -10.16 13.65
N ASP A 98 -8.02 -9.95 12.95
CA ASP A 98 -8.03 -9.47 11.56
C ASP A 98 -8.55 -10.52 10.57
N ILE A 99 -8.20 -11.78 10.79
CA ILE A 99 -8.74 -12.91 10.01
C ILE A 99 -10.24 -13.04 10.26
N THR A 100 -10.71 -12.93 11.49
CA THR A 100 -12.14 -12.99 11.81
C THR A 100 -12.91 -11.86 11.13
N ILE A 101 -12.38 -10.63 11.12
CA ILE A 101 -12.99 -9.51 10.40
C ILE A 101 -13.11 -9.81 8.90
N LEU A 102 -12.05 -10.36 8.28
CA LEU A 102 -12.08 -10.75 6.87
C LEU A 102 -13.09 -11.87 6.60
N VAL A 103 -13.12 -12.91 7.43
CA VAL A 103 -14.07 -14.02 7.30
C VAL A 103 -15.50 -13.52 7.41
N LEU A 104 -15.81 -12.64 8.37
CA LEU A 104 -17.13 -12.03 8.50
C LEU A 104 -17.51 -11.21 7.27
N ALA A 105 -16.56 -10.47 6.67
CA ALA A 105 -16.81 -9.75 5.43
C ALA A 105 -17.15 -10.69 4.25
N PHE A 106 -16.47 -11.84 4.13
CA PHE A 106 -16.83 -12.85 3.14
C PHE A 106 -18.21 -13.48 3.41
N LEU A 107 -18.53 -13.76 4.68
CA LEU A 107 -19.83 -14.31 5.09
C LEU A 107 -20.99 -13.32 4.87
N LEU A 108 -20.72 -12.02 4.80
CA LEU A 108 -21.70 -10.99 4.46
C LEU A 108 -21.99 -10.89 2.95
N LEU A 109 -21.15 -11.46 2.08
CA LEU A 109 -21.37 -11.38 0.63
C LEU A 109 -22.66 -12.09 0.18
N PRO A 110 -22.97 -13.35 0.57
CA PRO A 110 -24.22 -13.98 0.14
C PRO A 110 -25.49 -13.19 0.51
N PRO A 111 -25.72 -12.76 1.77
CA PRO A 111 -26.89 -11.96 2.08
C PRO A 111 -26.87 -10.59 1.37
N ALA A 112 -25.70 -9.96 1.17
CA ALA A 112 -25.62 -8.72 0.41
C ALA A 112 -26.09 -8.89 -1.05
N PHE A 113 -25.64 -9.95 -1.74
CA PHE A 113 -26.10 -10.25 -3.10
C PHE A 113 -27.60 -10.54 -3.16
N LEU A 114 -28.16 -11.27 -2.19
CA LEU A 114 -29.60 -11.56 -2.16
C LEU A 114 -30.43 -10.29 -1.93
N LEU A 115 -29.99 -9.41 -1.03
CA LEU A 115 -30.68 -8.13 -0.74
C LEU A 115 -30.65 -7.18 -1.94
N LEU A 116 -29.59 -7.21 -2.74
CA LEU A 116 -29.49 -6.44 -3.99
C LEU A 116 -30.48 -6.88 -5.09
N GLY A 117 -31.14 -8.04 -4.92
CA GLY A 117 -32.23 -8.47 -5.80
C GLY A 117 -33.62 -8.01 -5.34
N SER A 118 -33.73 -7.27 -4.24
CA SER A 118 -35.03 -6.83 -3.71
C SER A 118 -35.63 -5.68 -4.53
N SER A 119 -36.94 -5.73 -4.74
CA SER A 119 -37.72 -4.61 -5.30
C SER A 119 -38.00 -3.50 -4.29
N GLN A 120 -37.81 -3.76 -2.99
CA GLN A 120 -38.00 -2.75 -1.95
C GLN A 120 -36.75 -1.90 -1.81
N ILE A 121 -36.89 -0.58 -2.00
CA ILE A 121 -35.77 0.37 -2.03
C ILE A 121 -34.92 0.29 -0.75
N LEU A 122 -35.53 0.22 0.44
CA LEU A 122 -34.78 0.16 1.70
C LEU A 122 -33.96 -1.12 1.84
N VAL A 123 -34.50 -2.26 1.38
CA VAL A 123 -33.82 -3.56 1.41
C VAL A 123 -32.67 -3.58 0.40
N PHE A 124 -32.91 -3.02 -0.80
CA PHE A 124 -31.88 -2.84 -1.81
C PHE A 124 -30.73 -1.94 -1.31
N VAL A 125 -31.05 -0.81 -0.67
CA VAL A 125 -30.05 0.10 -0.08
C VAL A 125 -29.28 -0.59 1.05
N LEU A 126 -29.93 -1.40 1.88
CA LEU A 126 -29.22 -2.21 2.87
C LEU A 126 -28.24 -3.20 2.20
N GLY A 127 -28.66 -3.85 1.10
CA GLY A 127 -27.80 -4.70 0.28
C GLY A 127 -26.58 -3.94 -0.27
N MET A 128 -26.79 -2.72 -0.78
CA MET A 128 -25.72 -1.82 -1.24
C MET A 128 -24.72 -1.51 -0.14
N VAL A 129 -25.20 -1.18 1.07
CA VAL A 129 -24.33 -0.86 2.22
C VAL A 129 -23.55 -2.10 2.66
N LEU A 130 -24.19 -3.26 2.80
CA LEU A 130 -23.51 -4.50 3.19
C LEU A 130 -22.47 -4.91 2.15
N MET A 131 -22.79 -4.80 0.85
CA MET A 131 -21.86 -5.06 -0.23
C MET A 131 -20.67 -4.08 -0.20
N GLY A 132 -20.94 -2.78 -0.01
CA GLY A 132 -19.91 -1.75 0.09
C GLY A 132 -18.97 -1.95 1.28
N VAL A 133 -19.50 -2.26 2.46
CA VAL A 133 -18.70 -2.57 3.66
C VAL A 133 -17.86 -3.83 3.44
N SER A 134 -18.47 -4.90 2.92
CA SER A 134 -17.77 -6.16 2.66
C SER A 134 -16.65 -5.95 1.65
N HIS A 135 -16.94 -5.24 0.55
CA HIS A 135 -15.94 -4.90 -0.46
C HIS A 135 -14.81 -4.05 0.13
N ALA A 136 -15.11 -3.04 0.94
CA ALA A 136 -14.09 -2.21 1.58
C ALA A 136 -13.18 -3.02 2.52
N VAL A 137 -13.75 -3.89 3.35
CA VAL A 137 -12.96 -4.75 4.25
C VAL A 137 -12.08 -5.71 3.43
N ILE A 138 -12.63 -6.38 2.42
CA ILE A 138 -11.89 -7.31 1.59
C ILE A 138 -10.79 -6.60 0.78
N SER A 139 -11.12 -5.50 0.11
CA SER A 139 -10.21 -4.82 -0.82
C SER A 139 -9.23 -3.85 -0.16
N ILE A 140 -9.54 -3.28 1.01
CA ILE A 140 -8.63 -2.36 1.72
C ILE A 140 -7.91 -3.11 2.84
N LYS A 141 -8.65 -3.73 3.76
CA LYS A 141 -8.03 -4.43 4.89
C LYS A 141 -7.35 -5.71 4.43
N GLY A 142 -7.98 -6.47 3.52
CA GLY A 142 -7.38 -7.67 2.96
C GLY A 142 -6.09 -7.38 2.20
N THR A 143 -6.05 -6.34 1.37
CA THR A 143 -4.83 -5.93 0.65
C THR A 143 -3.75 -5.41 1.58
N HIS A 144 -4.11 -4.62 2.59
CA HIS A 144 -3.17 -4.17 3.63
C HIS A 144 -2.50 -5.38 4.33
N LEU A 145 -3.31 -6.34 4.79
CA LEU A 145 -2.83 -7.53 5.50
C LEU A 145 -1.99 -8.43 4.60
N ALA A 146 -2.44 -8.64 3.37
CA ALA A 146 -1.73 -9.43 2.37
C ALA A 146 -0.39 -8.79 1.97
N SER A 147 -0.34 -7.45 1.86
CA SER A 147 0.91 -6.74 1.55
C SER A 147 1.97 -7.00 2.61
N HIS A 148 1.60 -6.94 3.89
CA HIS A 148 2.50 -7.24 5.01
C HIS A 148 2.77 -8.73 5.23
N GLY A 149 2.20 -9.64 4.43
CA GLY A 149 2.31 -11.09 4.64
C GLY A 149 1.69 -11.55 5.96
N SER A 150 0.78 -10.78 6.55
CA SER A 150 0.25 -11.05 7.89
C SER A 150 -0.81 -12.16 7.95
N LEU A 151 -1.30 -12.60 6.78
CA LEU A 151 -2.31 -13.65 6.65
C LEU A 151 -1.75 -15.08 6.74
N SER A 152 -0.45 -15.27 6.52
CA SER A 152 0.19 -16.58 6.60
C SER A 152 1.68 -16.47 6.89
N GLU A 153 2.24 -17.46 7.59
CA GLU A 153 3.69 -17.58 7.80
C GLU A 153 4.42 -18.18 6.60
N SER A 154 3.69 -18.91 5.76
CA SER A 154 4.27 -19.56 4.59
C SER A 154 4.47 -18.52 3.48
N PRO A 155 5.67 -18.40 2.90
CA PRO A 155 5.94 -17.49 1.79
C PRO A 155 5.01 -17.72 0.59
N ALA A 156 4.75 -19.00 0.25
CA ALA A 156 3.87 -19.35 -0.86
C ALA A 156 2.43 -18.91 -0.61
N TRP A 157 1.92 -19.08 0.61
CA TRP A 157 0.58 -18.60 0.97
C TRP A 157 0.53 -17.07 1.05
N ALA A 158 1.58 -16.42 1.53
CA ALA A 158 1.67 -14.96 1.53
C ALA A 158 1.59 -14.39 0.11
N GLU A 159 2.29 -15.01 -0.85
CA GLU A 159 2.20 -14.64 -2.27
C GLU A 159 0.80 -14.88 -2.83
N PHE A 160 0.20 -16.05 -2.55
CA PHE A 160 -1.17 -16.36 -2.97
C PHE A 160 -2.17 -15.30 -2.46
N TRP A 161 -2.09 -14.95 -1.18
CA TRP A 161 -2.98 -13.95 -0.59
C TRP A 161 -2.73 -12.55 -1.17
N ALA A 162 -1.48 -12.19 -1.48
CA ALA A 162 -1.18 -10.95 -2.17
C ALA A 162 -1.84 -10.88 -3.55
N VAL A 163 -1.77 -11.95 -4.34
CA VAL A 163 -2.46 -12.03 -5.65
C VAL A 163 -3.96 -11.95 -5.47
N PHE A 164 -4.53 -12.75 -4.58
CA PHE A 164 -5.98 -12.80 -4.38
C PHE A 164 -6.53 -11.44 -3.91
N PHE A 165 -6.00 -10.86 -2.84
CA PHE A 165 -6.55 -9.60 -2.33
C PHE A 165 -6.19 -8.41 -3.21
N ILE A 166 -4.97 -8.31 -3.75
CA ILE A 166 -4.51 -7.12 -4.48
C ILE A 166 -4.96 -7.15 -5.94
N GLU A 167 -4.81 -8.28 -6.65
CA GLU A 167 -5.18 -8.37 -8.06
C GLU A 167 -6.66 -8.70 -8.25
N VAL A 168 -7.17 -9.75 -7.58
CA VAL A 168 -8.58 -10.17 -7.76
C VAL A 168 -9.53 -9.19 -7.08
N CYS A 169 -9.35 -8.90 -5.79
CA CYS A 169 -10.27 -8.04 -5.06
C CYS A 169 -10.00 -6.54 -5.27
N GLY A 170 -8.73 -6.14 -5.19
CA GLY A 170 -8.27 -4.74 -5.26
C GLY A 170 -8.09 -4.19 -6.67
N SER A 171 -8.04 -5.05 -7.68
CA SER A 171 -7.85 -4.68 -9.09
C SER A 171 -6.54 -3.93 -9.37
N PHE A 172 -5.47 -4.27 -8.65
CA PHE A 172 -4.16 -3.62 -8.75
C PHE A 172 -3.04 -4.65 -8.84
N THR A 173 -1.86 -4.26 -9.34
CA THR A 173 -0.73 -5.18 -9.48
C THR A 173 -0.18 -5.56 -8.10
N ALA A 174 -0.11 -6.86 -7.75
CA ALA A 174 0.31 -7.29 -6.42
C ALA A 174 1.73 -6.79 -6.07
N ARG A 175 2.68 -6.94 -7.00
CA ARG A 175 4.08 -6.51 -6.79
C ARG A 175 4.20 -5.00 -6.57
N ALA A 176 3.55 -4.20 -7.41
CA ALA A 176 3.56 -2.75 -7.29
C ALA A 176 2.80 -2.29 -6.04
N GLY A 177 1.69 -2.96 -5.70
CA GLY A 177 0.91 -2.70 -4.48
C GLY A 177 1.72 -2.95 -3.21
N VAL A 178 2.37 -4.11 -3.08
CA VAL A 178 3.23 -4.42 -1.93
C VAL A 178 4.41 -3.45 -1.84
N THR A 179 5.07 -3.18 -2.96
CA THR A 179 6.22 -2.26 -3.01
C THR A 179 5.80 -0.84 -2.64
N GLY A 180 4.76 -0.32 -3.28
CA GLY A 180 4.21 1.01 -3.01
C GLY A 180 3.74 1.15 -1.56
N HIS A 181 3.07 0.14 -1.01
CA HIS A 181 2.59 0.18 0.37
C HIS A 181 3.71 0.11 1.41
N ILE A 182 4.63 -0.85 1.28
CA ILE A 182 5.67 -1.07 2.30
C ILE A 182 6.84 -0.11 2.10
N LYS A 183 7.40 -0.07 0.90
CA LYS A 183 8.66 0.64 0.63
C LYS A 183 8.46 2.12 0.37
N MET A 184 7.29 2.55 -0.10
CA MET A 184 7.03 3.97 -0.35
C MET A 184 6.18 4.56 0.77
N HIS A 185 4.97 4.03 0.97
CA HIS A 185 4.03 4.60 1.94
C HIS A 185 4.54 4.47 3.38
N HIS A 186 4.85 3.27 3.89
CA HIS A 186 5.33 3.12 5.28
C HIS A 186 6.73 3.68 5.53
N ALA A 187 7.66 3.54 4.57
CA ALA A 187 9.03 4.03 4.75
C ALA A 187 9.13 5.56 4.74
N HIS A 188 8.24 6.24 4.01
CA HIS A 188 8.29 7.67 3.78
C HIS A 188 6.99 8.39 4.16
N THR A 189 6.18 7.80 5.06
CA THR A 189 4.93 8.43 5.51
C THR A 189 5.22 9.85 6.00
N ASN A 190 4.46 10.82 5.52
CA ASN A 190 4.59 12.26 5.81
C ASN A 190 5.81 12.97 5.18
N VAL A 191 6.55 12.30 4.29
CA VAL A 191 7.55 12.95 3.45
C VAL A 191 6.91 13.30 2.10
N ILE A 192 6.65 14.58 1.92
CA ILE A 192 6.02 15.13 0.70
C ILE A 192 6.86 14.75 -0.52
N GLY A 193 6.25 14.09 -1.51
CA GLY A 193 6.90 13.65 -2.75
C GLY A 193 7.68 12.34 -2.70
N LEU A 194 7.82 11.69 -1.53
CA LEU A 194 8.51 10.39 -1.40
C LEU A 194 7.64 9.28 -0.80
N GLY A 195 6.77 9.60 0.17
CA GLY A 195 5.78 8.65 0.70
C GLY A 195 4.37 9.19 0.69
N ASP A 196 4.13 10.26 -0.06
CA ASP A 196 2.78 10.60 -0.47
C ASP A 196 2.33 9.61 -1.56
N SER A 197 1.05 9.28 -1.58
CA SER A 197 0.47 8.51 -2.69
C SER A 197 0.30 9.40 -3.93
N SER A 198 1.35 10.14 -4.30
CA SER A 198 1.41 11.10 -5.41
C SER A 198 1.02 10.50 -6.76
N THR A 199 1.07 9.17 -6.90
CA THR A 199 0.47 8.43 -8.03
C THR A 199 -1.02 8.79 -8.24
N TRP A 200 -1.73 9.16 -7.17
CA TRP A 200 -3.16 9.51 -7.19
C TRP A 200 -3.43 11.01 -7.13
N LYS A 201 -2.38 11.84 -7.14
CA LYS A 201 -2.51 13.29 -7.05
C LYS A 201 -2.82 13.86 -8.43
N ILE A 202 -3.95 14.58 -8.53
CA ILE A 202 -4.31 15.32 -9.74
C ILE A 202 -4.31 16.82 -9.36
N PRO A 203 -3.17 17.52 -9.52
CA PRO A 203 -2.99 18.87 -8.99
C PRO A 203 -3.91 19.93 -9.62
N CYS A 204 -4.57 19.61 -10.75
CA CYS A 204 -5.52 20.51 -11.41
C CYS A 204 -6.96 20.39 -10.89
N LEU A 205 -7.28 19.44 -10.01
CA LEU A 205 -8.64 19.29 -9.46
C LEU A 205 -8.88 20.19 -8.24
N PRO A 206 -10.02 20.91 -8.18
CA PRO A 206 -10.42 21.63 -6.96
C PRO A 206 -10.56 20.67 -5.76
N ARG A 207 -10.25 21.17 -4.55
CA ARG A 207 -10.25 20.36 -3.31
C ARG A 207 -11.55 19.57 -3.13
N SER A 208 -12.70 20.19 -3.31
CA SER A 208 -14.00 19.52 -3.16
C SER A 208 -14.22 18.40 -4.18
N VAL A 209 -13.77 18.60 -5.43
CA VAL A 209 -13.87 17.57 -6.47
C VAL A 209 -12.93 16.40 -6.13
N TYR A 210 -11.70 16.71 -5.69
CA TYR A 210 -10.73 15.68 -5.29
C TYR A 210 -11.19 14.89 -4.06
N LEU A 211 -11.86 15.53 -3.10
CA LEU A 211 -12.31 14.89 -1.86
C LEU A 211 -13.59 14.07 -2.00
N PHE A 212 -14.56 14.55 -2.77
CA PHE A 212 -15.91 13.97 -2.77
C PHE A 212 -16.30 13.28 -4.08
N ILE A 213 -15.68 13.67 -5.21
CA ILE A 213 -16.06 13.16 -6.54
C ILE A 213 -15.00 12.22 -7.10
N ALA A 214 -13.72 12.55 -7.01
CA ALA A 214 -12.62 11.68 -7.45
C ALA A 214 -12.65 10.25 -6.83
N PRO A 215 -13.06 10.05 -5.56
CA PRO A 215 -13.25 8.71 -5.00
C PRO A 215 -14.21 7.83 -5.80
N LEU A 216 -15.24 8.40 -6.43
CA LEU A 216 -16.20 7.66 -7.25
C LEU A 216 -15.56 7.07 -8.51
N ALA A 217 -14.47 7.69 -9.00
CA ALA A 217 -13.74 7.22 -10.17
C ALA A 217 -12.67 6.18 -9.81
N ILE A 218 -12.32 5.99 -8.54
CA ILE A 218 -11.25 5.07 -8.12
C ILE A 218 -11.45 3.64 -8.65
N PRO A 219 -12.64 3.01 -8.58
CA PRO A 219 -12.80 1.66 -9.10
C PRO A 219 -12.56 1.53 -10.62
N ILE A 220 -12.63 2.65 -11.36
CA ILE A 220 -12.30 2.72 -12.79
C ILE A 220 -10.82 3.04 -12.98
N ILE A 221 -10.27 3.98 -12.22
CA ILE A 221 -8.88 4.43 -12.37
C ILE A 221 -7.90 3.34 -11.92
N THR A 222 -8.16 2.64 -10.82
CA THR A 222 -7.26 1.62 -10.27
C THR A 222 -6.84 0.56 -11.28
N PRO A 223 -7.75 -0.14 -11.99
CA PRO A 223 -7.33 -1.10 -13.00
C PRO A 223 -6.58 -0.45 -14.16
N LEU A 224 -6.88 0.79 -14.54
CA LEU A 224 -6.14 1.50 -15.60
C LEU A 224 -4.70 1.83 -15.18
N VAL A 225 -4.51 2.27 -13.93
CA VAL A 225 -3.17 2.49 -13.36
C VAL A 225 -2.40 1.18 -13.28
N ALA A 226 -3.05 0.09 -12.86
CA ALA A 226 -2.44 -1.24 -12.82
C ALA A 226 -1.93 -1.65 -14.21
N LEU A 227 -2.73 -1.46 -15.27
CA LEU A 227 -2.32 -1.70 -16.66
C LEU A 227 -1.13 -0.83 -17.07
N GLY A 228 -1.10 0.45 -16.67
CA GLY A 228 0.02 1.35 -16.92
C GLY A 228 1.33 0.86 -16.30
N GLN A 229 1.28 0.28 -15.11
CA GLN A 229 2.44 -0.29 -14.41
C GLN A 229 2.95 -1.60 -15.00
N LEU A 230 2.17 -2.28 -15.85
CA LEU A 230 2.60 -3.54 -16.48
C LEU A 230 3.76 -3.36 -17.46
N LYS A 231 4.02 -2.13 -17.94
CA LYS A 231 5.12 -1.82 -18.86
C LYS A 231 6.49 -2.15 -18.27
N ASP A 232 6.61 -2.12 -16.95
CA ASP A 232 7.85 -2.36 -16.23
C ASP A 232 7.97 -3.80 -15.69
N HIS A 233 7.03 -4.69 -16.06
CA HIS A 233 6.93 -6.06 -15.56
C HIS A 233 7.13 -7.10 -16.67
N SER A 234 7.43 -8.34 -16.27
CA SER A 234 7.53 -9.44 -17.23
C SER A 234 6.16 -9.76 -17.85
N VAL A 235 6.15 -10.24 -19.10
CA VAL A 235 4.91 -10.58 -19.83
C VAL A 235 4.03 -11.56 -19.06
N SER A 236 4.64 -12.53 -18.37
CA SER A 236 3.91 -13.49 -17.53
C SER A 236 3.19 -12.81 -16.35
N GLN A 237 3.87 -11.89 -15.66
CA GLN A 237 3.28 -11.13 -14.54
C GLN A 237 2.18 -10.18 -15.03
N ALA A 238 2.40 -9.54 -16.18
CA ALA A 238 1.41 -8.71 -16.83
C ALA A 238 0.14 -9.51 -17.19
N LEU A 239 0.31 -10.65 -17.86
CA LEU A 239 -0.81 -11.52 -18.22
C LEU A 239 -1.55 -12.02 -16.98
N ARG A 240 -0.85 -12.48 -15.95
CA ARG A 240 -1.47 -12.90 -14.69
C ARG A 240 -2.31 -11.78 -14.08
N THR A 241 -1.75 -10.57 -13.98
CA THR A 241 -2.46 -9.43 -13.41
C THR A 241 -3.75 -9.14 -14.19
N VAL A 242 -3.67 -9.09 -15.52
CA VAL A 242 -4.85 -8.86 -16.37
C VAL A 242 -5.92 -9.93 -16.13
N LEU A 243 -5.53 -11.20 -16.10
CA LEU A 243 -6.45 -12.32 -15.87
C LEU A 243 -7.09 -12.26 -14.49
N MET A 244 -6.32 -11.96 -13.44
CA MET A 244 -6.82 -11.90 -12.06
C MET A 244 -7.74 -10.69 -11.82
N VAL A 245 -7.39 -9.53 -12.38
CA VAL A 245 -8.26 -8.35 -12.36
C VAL A 245 -9.56 -8.62 -13.09
N PHE A 246 -9.49 -9.24 -14.29
CA PHE A 246 -10.68 -9.64 -15.04
C PHE A 246 -11.54 -10.63 -14.26
N LEU A 247 -10.92 -11.65 -13.63
CA LEU A 247 -11.62 -12.62 -12.79
C LEU A 247 -12.39 -11.94 -11.65
N GLY A 248 -11.78 -10.95 -10.99
CA GLY A 248 -12.43 -10.18 -9.93
C GLY A 248 -13.66 -9.40 -10.40
N PHE A 249 -13.53 -8.64 -11.49
CA PHE A 249 -14.65 -7.88 -12.05
C PHE A 249 -15.74 -8.80 -12.61
N TYR A 250 -15.35 -9.83 -13.36
CA TYR A 250 -16.28 -10.75 -13.99
C TYR A 250 -17.06 -11.53 -12.95
N SER A 251 -16.41 -12.06 -11.91
CA SER A 251 -17.10 -12.81 -10.85
C SER A 251 -18.13 -11.95 -10.11
N GLN A 252 -17.78 -10.71 -9.73
CA GLN A 252 -18.73 -9.80 -9.08
C GLN A 252 -19.90 -9.46 -10.01
N HIS A 253 -19.63 -9.12 -11.28
CA HIS A 253 -20.67 -8.80 -12.26
C HIS A 253 -21.59 -10.00 -12.53
N TRP A 254 -21.02 -11.20 -12.68
CA TRP A 254 -21.75 -12.44 -12.87
C TRP A 254 -22.68 -12.73 -11.70
N LEU A 255 -22.20 -12.57 -10.45
CA LEU A 255 -23.04 -12.73 -9.26
C LEU A 255 -24.18 -11.70 -9.20
N LEU A 256 -23.95 -10.45 -9.59
CA LEU A 256 -25.02 -9.45 -9.68
C LEU A 256 -26.09 -9.83 -10.73
N MET A 257 -25.68 -10.34 -11.89
CA MET A 257 -26.63 -10.75 -12.93
C MET A 257 -27.43 -11.98 -12.50
N HIS A 258 -26.78 -13.01 -11.95
CA HIS A 258 -27.39 -14.32 -11.72
C HIS A 258 -27.93 -14.55 -10.31
N VAL A 259 -27.34 -13.93 -9.28
CA VAL A 259 -27.81 -14.04 -7.89
C VAL A 259 -28.71 -12.87 -7.52
N SER A 260 -28.29 -11.64 -7.85
CA SER A 260 -29.09 -10.44 -7.57
C SER A 260 -30.15 -10.15 -8.65
N GLY A 261 -30.19 -10.92 -9.75
CA GLY A 261 -31.28 -10.86 -10.74
C GLY A 261 -31.32 -9.61 -11.62
N PHE A 262 -30.20 -8.89 -11.75
CA PHE A 262 -30.14 -7.71 -12.62
C PHE A 262 -30.38 -8.11 -14.09
N GLN A 263 -31.40 -7.52 -14.72
CA GLN A 263 -31.75 -7.81 -16.12
C GLN A 263 -30.91 -6.99 -17.12
N CYS A 264 -30.46 -5.81 -16.71
CA CYS A 264 -29.71 -4.90 -17.57
C CYS A 264 -28.22 -4.90 -17.17
N PRO A 265 -27.28 -5.25 -18.07
CA PRO A 265 -25.85 -5.26 -17.78
C PRO A 265 -25.33 -3.90 -17.27
N TYR A 266 -25.82 -2.79 -17.82
CA TYR A 266 -25.41 -1.44 -17.40
C TYR A 266 -25.81 -1.14 -15.95
N SER A 267 -27.00 -1.57 -15.52
CA SER A 267 -27.44 -1.37 -14.14
C SER A 267 -26.62 -2.21 -13.14
N SER A 268 -26.21 -3.43 -13.54
CA SER A 268 -25.31 -4.26 -12.75
C SER A 268 -23.92 -3.62 -12.64
N LEU A 269 -23.36 -3.10 -13.75
CA LEU A 269 -22.09 -2.40 -13.75
C LEU A 269 -22.13 -1.12 -12.88
N LEU A 270 -23.23 -0.36 -12.92
CA LEU A 270 -23.42 0.82 -12.08
C LEU A 270 -23.50 0.43 -10.59
N CYS A 271 -24.26 -0.61 -10.25
CA CYS A 271 -24.35 -1.14 -8.89
C CYS A 271 -22.97 -1.57 -8.37
N MET A 272 -22.23 -2.31 -9.18
CA MET A 272 -20.86 -2.73 -8.90
C MET A 272 -19.94 -1.52 -8.65
N LEU A 273 -19.99 -0.50 -9.52
CA LEU A 273 -19.20 0.71 -9.38
C LEU A 273 -19.50 1.42 -8.06
N LEU A 274 -20.78 1.62 -7.74
CA LEU A 274 -21.23 2.30 -6.52
C LEU A 274 -20.81 1.54 -5.25
N CYS A 275 -20.97 0.21 -5.24
CA CYS A 275 -20.53 -0.60 -4.10
C CYS A 275 -19.01 -0.50 -3.89
N ARG A 276 -18.23 -0.57 -4.97
CA ARG A 276 -16.76 -0.47 -4.92
C ARG A 276 -16.27 0.94 -4.56
N ALA A 277 -17.04 1.97 -4.87
CA ALA A 277 -16.71 3.36 -4.58
C ALA A 277 -17.15 3.83 -3.18
N MET A 278 -18.09 3.13 -2.54
CA MET A 278 -18.76 3.60 -1.32
C MET A 278 -17.80 4.06 -0.21
N PHE A 279 -16.67 3.37 -0.05
CA PHE A 279 -15.65 3.66 0.96
C PHE A 279 -14.27 3.97 0.38
N SER A 280 -14.21 4.50 -0.84
CA SER A 280 -12.95 4.99 -1.43
C SER A 280 -12.55 6.38 -0.90
N ILE A 281 -13.46 7.11 -0.23
CA ILE A 281 -13.17 8.42 0.38
C ILE A 281 -12.07 8.33 1.46
N PRO A 282 -12.14 7.42 2.46
CA PRO A 282 -11.05 7.21 3.41
C PRO A 282 -9.69 6.94 2.74
N TYR A 283 -9.68 6.19 1.63
CA TYR A 283 -8.46 5.85 0.89
C TYR A 283 -7.78 7.09 0.28
N ILE A 284 -8.56 8.05 -0.24
CA ILE A 284 -8.02 9.32 -0.74
C ILE A 284 -7.64 10.28 0.41
N HIS A 285 -8.36 10.24 1.53
CA HIS A 285 -8.14 11.16 2.64
C HIS A 285 -6.77 10.98 3.31
N VAL A 286 -6.27 9.74 3.43
CA VAL A 286 -4.92 9.46 3.95
C VAL A 286 -3.83 10.14 3.10
N ASN A 287 -4.12 10.40 1.82
CA ASN A 287 -3.17 10.98 0.86
C ASN A 287 -3.22 12.52 0.79
N ILE A 288 -4.24 13.16 1.39
CA ILE A 288 -4.48 14.61 1.29
C ILE A 288 -3.76 15.41 2.38
N PHE A 289 -3.66 14.87 3.59
CA PHE A 289 -3.06 15.60 4.72
C PHE A 289 -1.55 15.81 4.59
N GLN A 290 -0.93 15.27 3.54
CA GLN A 290 0.50 15.39 3.27
C GLN A 290 0.83 16.45 2.20
N VAL A 291 -0.17 17.17 1.67
CA VAL A 291 0.05 18.15 0.60
C VAL A 291 -0.31 19.57 1.05
N ARG A 292 0.67 20.48 1.05
CA ARG A 292 0.39 21.93 1.09
C ARG A 292 -0.31 22.33 -0.21
N TRP A 293 -1.51 22.89 -0.08
CA TRP A 293 -2.23 23.52 -1.19
C TRP A 293 -1.81 24.97 -1.37
#